data_AF-M0NFM5-F1
#
_entry.id   AF-M0NFM5-F1
#
_cell.length_a   1.000
_cell.length_b   1.000
_cell.length_c   1.000
_cell.angle_alpha   90.00
_cell.angle_beta   90.00
_cell.angle_gamma   90.00
#
_symmetry.space_group_name_H-M   'P 1'
#
loop_
_entity.id
_entity.type
_entity.pdbx_description
1 polymer ?
#
loop_
_entity_poly.entity_id
_entity_poly.type
_entity_poly.pdbx_seq_one_letter_code
_entity_poly.pdbx_strand_id
1 'polypeptide(L)'
;MTAFGLAFPALLITGGIVLFADAIPEIETIPLSNGIRGTIGLFWLFGVFLIGMRTASARTHIEAEPLMLTSVSARTVAGGLVVAETLRVLTYLSLYTLLATGIAVILLGSLPSLVLIPATAVLFAVTAVVAGSVCGYAVAWLVATSRFVARHKTVLGGTAAVLLMGVYFLFLYPQLGIVSQSSLGWLPIAWLTDFAAIGSPLQGSSIRAGGAVLTSLFVLIAGGLIIERETIAFWYTDPVSPDSGEATDNLDSPSDGTESSRRDALAASVTPLVIPRLVARPTRRVAEWTLLRTRREPNRLTFVLTPLLAIGGSLLGSYADSLTLLAAPAAAIVLAWLAGALFALNPLGDEGVVLPATLTAVSGKQYVRGLMTPGLVFGFPIVVVITAIAGVFSPYTLSQRIGLVVLGGFLTCVAVGTTPAIGMALPRFSAISIGQSDDVLPPRISATLIHFGLIGIPGSALVMLLLVPEIARGALAVLVGTVPAFILSVFGSSGGAFASVASGFREIGDMVRAFGLIEFRIGGIIVLVLGGIVAATVLYRHAIRRFDRYSLD
;
A
#
# COMPACT_ATOMS: atom_id res chain seq x y z
N MET A 1 -4.20 -11.43 9.50
CA MET A 1 -3.93 -9.97 9.34
C MET A 1 -5.19 -9.18 9.00
N THR A 2 -6.06 -9.64 8.10
CA THR A 2 -7.37 -9.01 7.82
C THR A 2 -8.25 -8.85 9.06
N ALA A 3 -8.27 -9.83 9.97
CA ALA A 3 -9.02 -9.75 11.22
C ALA A 3 -8.53 -8.62 12.16
N PHE A 4 -7.23 -8.33 12.19
CA PHE A 4 -6.69 -7.29 13.09
C PHE A 4 -7.01 -5.88 12.60
N GLY A 5 -6.96 -5.66 11.28
CA GLY A 5 -7.35 -4.38 10.65
C GLY A 5 -8.84 -4.07 10.76
N LEU A 6 -9.68 -5.09 10.94
CA LEU A 6 -11.13 -4.96 11.12
C LEU A 6 -11.51 -4.85 12.60
N ALA A 7 -10.89 -5.67 13.47
CA ALA A 7 -11.19 -5.74 14.88
C ALA A 7 -10.72 -4.50 15.66
N PHE A 8 -9.57 -3.92 15.32
CA PHE A 8 -9.03 -2.78 16.07
C PHE A 8 -9.88 -1.50 15.93
N PRO A 9 -10.28 -1.04 14.72
CA PRO A 9 -11.20 0.08 14.59
C PRO A 9 -12.57 -0.22 15.20
N ALA A 10 -13.08 -1.44 15.03
CA ALA A 10 -14.34 -1.85 15.66
C ALA A 10 -14.27 -1.79 17.19
N LEU A 11 -13.16 -2.22 17.80
CA LEU A 11 -12.93 -2.12 19.25
C LEU A 11 -12.82 -0.67 19.72
N LEU A 12 -12.19 0.22 18.95
CA LEU A 12 -12.13 1.65 19.27
C LEU A 12 -13.52 2.29 19.21
N ILE A 13 -14.31 1.97 18.19
CA ILE A 13 -15.69 2.46 18.04
C ILE A 13 -16.53 1.93 19.22
N THR A 14 -16.51 0.62 19.47
CA THR A 14 -17.22 0.00 20.61
C THR A 14 -16.77 0.59 21.95
N GLY A 15 -15.47 0.79 22.16
CA GLY A 15 -14.92 1.39 23.37
C GLY A 15 -15.39 2.82 23.57
N GLY A 16 -15.37 3.64 22.52
CA GLY A 16 -15.93 5.00 22.56
C GLY A 16 -17.42 4.99 22.91
N ILE A 17 -18.20 4.09 22.30
CA ILE A 17 -19.63 3.97 22.56
C ILE A 17 -19.93 3.57 24.00
N VAL A 18 -19.20 2.60 24.55
CA VAL A 18 -19.36 2.20 25.96
C VAL A 18 -19.02 3.35 26.90
N LEU A 19 -17.99 4.15 26.58
CA LEU A 19 -17.58 5.30 27.39
C LEU A 19 -18.59 6.46 27.35
N PHE A 20 -19.32 6.63 26.25
CA PHE A 20 -20.29 7.73 26.07
C PHE A 20 -21.76 7.27 26.11
N ALA A 21 -22.02 6.00 26.45
CA ALA A 21 -23.36 5.40 26.42
C ALA A 21 -24.40 6.19 27.23
N ASP A 22 -23.99 6.74 28.39
CA ASP A 22 -24.86 7.50 29.28
C ASP A 22 -25.17 8.92 28.79
N ALA A 23 -24.38 9.46 27.85
CA ALA A 23 -24.55 10.82 27.29
C ALA A 23 -25.35 10.85 25.98
N ILE A 24 -25.63 9.68 25.38
CA ILE A 24 -26.32 9.52 24.09
C ILE A 24 -27.87 9.63 24.18
N PRO A 25 -28.56 9.23 25.27
CA PRO A 25 -30.03 9.24 25.32
C PRO A 25 -30.70 10.62 25.33
N GLU A 26 -29.96 11.71 25.61
CA GLU A 26 -30.51 13.07 25.66
C GLU A 26 -30.49 13.81 24.30
N ILE A 27 -30.15 13.12 23.21
CA ILE A 27 -29.96 13.74 21.91
C ILE A 27 -31.32 13.94 21.21
N GLU A 28 -31.72 15.21 21.06
CA GLU A 28 -32.78 15.63 20.13
C GLU A 28 -32.49 15.14 18.70
N THR A 29 -33.54 14.99 17.89
CA THR A 29 -33.43 14.49 16.51
C THR A 29 -32.35 15.23 15.70
N ILE A 30 -31.29 14.53 15.30
CA ILE A 30 -30.17 15.13 14.55
C ILE A 30 -30.47 15.07 13.05
N PRO A 31 -30.43 16.20 12.32
CA PRO A 31 -30.54 16.17 10.87
C PRO A 31 -29.33 15.49 10.24
N LEU A 32 -29.58 14.56 9.32
CA LEU A 32 -28.51 13.94 8.54
C LEU A 32 -27.81 15.00 7.69
N SER A 33 -26.52 15.21 7.93
CA SER A 33 -25.73 16.20 7.20
C SER A 33 -25.34 15.67 5.81
N ASN A 34 -25.14 16.58 4.84
CA ASN A 34 -24.58 16.19 3.54
C ASN A 34 -23.14 15.69 3.65
N GLY A 35 -22.42 16.02 4.74
CA GLY A 35 -21.10 15.45 5.03
C GLY A 35 -21.17 13.93 5.19
N ILE A 36 -22.08 13.42 6.03
CA ILE A 36 -22.25 11.98 6.29
C ILE A 36 -22.61 11.24 4.99
N ARG A 37 -23.58 11.77 4.23
CA ARG A 37 -23.94 11.24 2.89
C ARG A 37 -22.69 11.17 2.01
N GLY A 38 -21.98 12.30 1.93
CA GLY A 38 -20.76 12.44 1.17
C GLY A 38 -19.68 11.42 1.52
N THR A 39 -19.49 11.14 2.81
CA THR A 39 -18.56 10.12 3.29
C THR A 39 -18.94 8.72 2.83
N ILE A 40 -20.23 8.35 2.85
CA ILE A 40 -20.69 7.07 2.30
C ILE A 40 -20.51 7.01 0.78
N GLY A 41 -20.82 8.10 0.07
CA GLY A 41 -20.54 8.20 -1.36
C GLY A 41 -19.05 8.03 -1.68
N LEU A 42 -18.18 8.61 -0.85
CA LEU A 42 -16.72 8.48 -0.96
C LEU A 42 -16.27 7.03 -0.75
N PHE A 43 -16.75 6.35 0.30
CA PHE A 43 -16.45 4.94 0.54
C PHE A 43 -16.99 4.03 -0.58
N TRP A 44 -18.15 4.37 -1.15
CA TRP A 44 -18.67 3.65 -2.31
C TRP A 44 -17.74 3.78 -3.52
N LEU A 45 -17.28 4.99 -3.84
CA LEU A 45 -16.31 5.24 -4.92
C LEU A 45 -15.00 4.48 -4.69
N PHE A 46 -14.52 4.44 -3.45
CA PHE A 46 -13.34 3.65 -3.08
C PHE A 46 -13.57 2.14 -3.31
N GLY A 47 -14.74 1.63 -2.91
CA GLY A 47 -15.14 0.25 -3.15
C GLY A 47 -15.18 -0.09 -4.65
N VAL A 48 -15.82 0.75 -5.45
CA VAL A 48 -15.86 0.62 -6.92
C VAL A 48 -14.46 0.59 -7.51
N PHE A 49 -13.57 1.50 -7.08
CA PHE A 49 -12.18 1.53 -7.52
C PHE A 49 -11.43 0.24 -7.18
N LEU A 50 -11.50 -0.23 -5.93
CA LEU A 50 -10.80 -1.45 -5.50
C LEU A 50 -11.31 -2.69 -6.25
N ILE A 51 -12.63 -2.81 -6.41
CA ILE A 51 -13.25 -3.93 -7.12
C ILE A 51 -12.90 -3.86 -8.60
N GLY A 52 -12.99 -2.69 -9.24
CA GLY A 52 -12.62 -2.53 -10.65
C GLY A 52 -11.16 -2.83 -10.94
N MET A 53 -10.24 -2.32 -10.11
CA MET A 53 -8.81 -2.65 -10.17
C MET A 53 -8.58 -4.16 -10.06
N ARG A 54 -9.29 -4.80 -9.13
CA ARG A 54 -9.18 -6.23 -8.90
C ARG A 54 -9.73 -7.05 -10.07
N THR A 55 -10.90 -6.69 -10.58
CA THR A 55 -11.51 -7.35 -11.73
C THR A 55 -10.63 -7.22 -12.97
N ALA A 56 -10.08 -6.03 -13.23
CA ALA A 56 -9.18 -5.77 -14.35
C ALA A 56 -7.81 -6.46 -14.25
N SER A 57 -7.32 -6.74 -13.03
CA SER A 57 -5.93 -7.23 -12.83
C SER A 57 -5.83 -8.70 -12.45
N ALA A 58 -6.75 -9.20 -11.61
CA ALA A 58 -6.63 -10.49 -10.94
C ALA A 58 -7.78 -11.47 -11.26
N ARG A 59 -8.87 -11.01 -11.85
CA ARG A 59 -10.04 -11.85 -12.19
C ARG A 59 -10.45 -11.76 -13.66
N THR A 60 -9.54 -11.39 -14.55
CA THR A 60 -9.87 -11.40 -15.98
C THR A 60 -10.13 -12.82 -16.47
N HIS A 61 -9.33 -13.78 -15.99
CA HIS A 61 -9.49 -15.21 -16.29
C HIS A 61 -10.14 -15.96 -15.13
N ILE A 62 -10.97 -16.93 -15.47
CA ILE A 62 -11.72 -17.77 -14.53
C ILE A 62 -10.86 -18.98 -14.15
N GLU A 63 -10.96 -19.46 -12.91
CA GLU A 63 -10.33 -20.73 -12.54
C GLU A 63 -10.89 -21.88 -13.37
N ALA A 64 -10.02 -22.69 -13.95
CA ALA A 64 -10.39 -23.73 -14.90
C ALA A 64 -11.26 -23.20 -16.07
N GLU A 65 -10.89 -22.03 -16.61
CA GLU A 65 -11.58 -21.35 -17.73
C GLU A 65 -12.02 -22.29 -18.85
N PRO A 66 -11.19 -23.24 -19.37
CA PRO A 66 -11.62 -24.15 -20.41
C PRO A 66 -12.80 -25.04 -19.99
N LEU A 67 -12.83 -25.50 -18.74
CA LEU A 67 -13.91 -26.36 -18.23
C LEU A 67 -15.16 -25.55 -17.92
N MET A 68 -15.01 -24.35 -17.35
CA MET A 68 -16.13 -23.49 -16.99
C MET A 68 -16.85 -22.92 -18.22
N LEU A 69 -16.11 -22.45 -19.23
CA LEU A 69 -16.71 -21.87 -20.44
C LEU A 69 -17.33 -22.93 -21.37
N THR A 70 -16.95 -24.20 -21.25
CA THR A 70 -17.59 -25.30 -22.02
C THR A 70 -18.77 -25.93 -21.30
N SER A 71 -18.82 -25.88 -19.97
CA SER A 71 -19.86 -26.56 -19.17
C SER A 71 -21.03 -25.65 -18.79
N VAL A 72 -20.82 -24.34 -18.71
CA VAL A 72 -21.82 -23.38 -18.21
C VAL A 72 -21.81 -22.12 -19.08
N SER A 73 -22.97 -21.46 -19.24
CA SER A 73 -23.06 -20.20 -19.97
C SER A 73 -22.22 -19.09 -19.32
N ALA A 74 -21.62 -18.22 -20.13
CA ALA A 74 -20.85 -17.06 -19.66
C ALA A 74 -21.64 -16.17 -18.69
N ARG A 75 -22.95 -16.01 -18.92
CA ARG A 75 -23.85 -15.26 -18.04
C ARG A 75 -23.89 -15.82 -16.62
N THR A 76 -24.03 -17.15 -16.48
CA THR A 76 -24.06 -17.81 -15.18
C THR A 76 -22.72 -17.68 -14.47
N VAL A 77 -21.60 -17.79 -15.21
CA VAL A 77 -20.25 -17.61 -14.66
C VAL A 77 -20.06 -16.17 -14.16
N ALA A 78 -20.40 -15.16 -14.97
CA ALA A 78 -20.32 -13.76 -14.59
C ALA A 78 -21.18 -13.44 -13.36
N GLY A 79 -22.42 -13.96 -13.32
CA GLY A 79 -23.30 -13.84 -12.16
C GLY A 79 -22.70 -14.47 -10.89
N GLY A 80 -22.13 -15.68 -11.01
CA GLY A 80 -21.43 -16.35 -9.92
C GLY A 80 -20.26 -15.55 -9.37
N LEU A 81 -19.45 -14.93 -10.25
CA LEU A 81 -18.34 -14.06 -9.86
C LEU A 81 -18.82 -12.80 -9.11
N VAL A 82 -19.89 -12.16 -9.57
CA VAL A 82 -20.49 -10.99 -8.91
C VAL A 82 -21.03 -11.38 -7.53
N VAL A 83 -21.70 -12.53 -7.40
CA VAL A 83 -22.18 -13.04 -6.10
C VAL A 83 -21.01 -13.33 -5.17
N ALA A 84 -19.96 -14.01 -5.65
CA ALA A 84 -18.78 -14.34 -4.86
C ALA A 84 -18.06 -13.07 -4.35
N GLU A 85 -17.90 -12.05 -5.20
CA GLU A 85 -17.28 -10.79 -4.78
C GLU A 85 -18.19 -10.02 -3.81
N THR A 86 -19.51 -10.06 -4.00
CA THR A 86 -20.49 -9.49 -3.05
C THR A 86 -20.37 -10.13 -1.68
N LEU A 87 -20.36 -11.46 -1.59
CA LEU A 87 -20.18 -12.18 -0.33
C LEU A 87 -18.85 -11.83 0.34
N ARG A 88 -17.80 -11.62 -0.45
CA ARG A 88 -16.50 -11.19 0.07
C ARG A 88 -16.56 -9.78 0.66
N VAL A 89 -17.16 -8.82 -0.04
CA VAL A 89 -17.34 -7.45 0.46
C VAL A 89 -18.20 -7.45 1.73
N LEU A 90 -19.30 -8.21 1.73
CA LEU A 90 -20.16 -8.39 2.90
C LEU A 90 -19.42 -8.99 4.09
N THR A 91 -18.48 -9.91 3.86
CA THR A 91 -17.65 -10.46 4.94
C THR A 91 -16.85 -9.34 5.64
N TYR A 92 -16.30 -8.40 4.87
CA TYR A 92 -15.58 -7.25 5.44
C TYR A 92 -16.50 -6.21 6.08
N LEU A 93 -17.71 -6.03 5.56
CA LEU A 93 -18.69 -5.10 6.14
C LEU A 93 -19.42 -5.67 7.37
N SER A 94 -19.50 -6.99 7.50
CA SER A 94 -20.34 -7.68 8.49
C SER A 94 -20.16 -7.17 9.92
N LEU A 95 -18.92 -6.99 10.38
CA LEU A 95 -18.63 -6.50 11.73
C LEU A 95 -19.11 -5.05 11.93
N TYR A 96 -18.87 -4.17 10.95
CA TYR A 96 -19.31 -2.78 11.01
C TYR A 96 -20.84 -2.66 10.91
N THR A 97 -21.48 -3.47 10.08
CA THR A 97 -22.94 -3.55 9.98
C THR A 97 -23.55 -4.04 11.28
N LEU A 98 -22.98 -5.08 11.91
CA LEU A 98 -23.45 -5.60 13.21
C LEU A 98 -23.32 -4.52 14.29
N LEU A 99 -22.18 -3.83 14.33
CA LEU A 99 -21.93 -2.77 15.30
C LEU A 99 -22.89 -1.59 15.11
N ALA A 100 -23.03 -1.09 13.87
CA ALA A 100 -23.98 -0.02 13.54
C ALA A 100 -25.44 -0.39 13.87
N THR A 101 -25.82 -1.64 13.60
CA THR A 101 -27.15 -2.16 13.93
C THR A 101 -27.35 -2.22 15.45
N GLY A 102 -26.38 -2.74 16.20
CA GLY A 102 -26.43 -2.78 17.66
C GLY A 102 -26.56 -1.39 18.28
N ILE A 103 -25.81 -0.41 17.77
CA ILE A 103 -25.91 1.00 18.20
C ILE A 103 -27.31 1.54 17.95
N ALA A 104 -27.83 1.37 16.73
CA ALA A 104 -29.13 1.92 16.38
C ALA A 104 -30.29 1.31 17.18
N VAL A 105 -30.19 0.02 17.51
CA VAL A 105 -31.24 -0.67 18.25
C VAL A 105 -31.14 -0.40 19.76
N ILE A 106 -29.93 -0.54 20.33
CA ILE A 106 -29.74 -0.49 21.79
C ILE A 106 -29.69 0.96 22.29
N LEU A 107 -28.94 1.84 21.61
CA LEU A 107 -28.71 3.21 22.07
C LEU A 107 -29.74 4.19 21.50
N LEU A 108 -30.18 3.98 20.25
CA LEU A 108 -31.12 4.87 19.57
C LEU A 108 -32.57 4.36 19.58
N GLY A 109 -32.84 3.19 20.16
CA GLY A 109 -34.19 2.61 20.30
C GLY A 109 -34.89 2.26 18.98
N SER A 110 -34.15 2.13 17.88
CA SER A 110 -34.70 1.96 16.53
C SER A 110 -34.84 0.48 16.15
N LEU A 111 -35.99 -0.14 16.41
CA LEU A 111 -36.27 -1.51 15.96
C LEU A 111 -36.20 -1.69 14.43
N PRO A 112 -36.66 -0.75 13.57
CA PRO A 112 -36.52 -0.88 12.12
C PRO A 112 -35.07 -1.04 11.64
N SER A 113 -34.10 -0.52 12.40
CA SER A 113 -32.68 -0.60 12.07
C SER A 113 -32.14 -2.03 12.03
N LEU A 114 -32.79 -3.00 12.68
CA LEU A 114 -32.46 -4.44 12.59
C LEU A 114 -32.46 -4.97 11.16
N VAL A 115 -33.31 -4.40 10.30
CA VAL A 115 -33.45 -4.83 8.90
C VAL A 115 -32.83 -3.80 7.96
N LEU A 116 -33.06 -2.52 8.21
CA LEU A 116 -32.68 -1.44 7.29
C LEU A 116 -31.17 -1.26 7.17
N ILE A 117 -30.41 -1.35 8.28
CA ILE A 117 -28.95 -1.20 8.24
C ILE A 117 -28.30 -2.38 7.47
N PRO A 118 -28.62 -3.66 7.77
CA PRO A 118 -28.15 -4.78 6.95
C PRO A 118 -28.57 -4.70 5.49
N ALA A 119 -29.83 -4.33 5.20
CA ALA A 119 -30.30 -4.15 3.82
C ALA A 119 -29.51 -3.06 3.09
N THR A 120 -29.20 -1.95 3.77
CA THR A 120 -28.35 -0.87 3.24
C THR A 120 -26.95 -1.37 2.94
N ALA A 121 -26.34 -2.14 3.84
CA ALA A 121 -25.01 -2.70 3.64
C ALA A 121 -24.97 -3.67 2.44
N VAL A 122 -26.04 -4.47 2.25
CA VAL A 122 -26.19 -5.33 1.08
C VAL A 122 -26.33 -4.51 -0.20
N LEU A 123 -27.23 -3.51 -0.24
CA LEU A 123 -27.38 -2.63 -1.40
C LEU A 123 -26.08 -1.91 -1.75
N PHE A 124 -25.39 -1.38 -0.74
CA PHE A 124 -24.08 -0.76 -0.91
C PHE A 124 -23.06 -1.73 -1.51
N ALA A 125 -22.96 -2.95 -0.96
CA ALA A 125 -22.00 -3.95 -1.42
C ALA A 125 -22.30 -4.38 -2.87
N VAL A 126 -23.54 -4.76 -3.18
CA VAL A 126 -23.91 -5.27 -4.50
C VAL A 126 -23.74 -4.18 -5.56
N THR A 127 -24.17 -2.93 -5.28
CA THR A 127 -24.02 -1.82 -6.24
C THR A 127 -22.56 -1.45 -6.47
N ALA A 128 -21.72 -1.43 -5.42
CA ALA A 128 -20.28 -1.20 -5.56
C ALA A 128 -19.61 -2.32 -6.37
N VAL A 129 -19.98 -3.58 -6.12
CA VAL A 129 -19.45 -4.74 -6.86
C VAL A 129 -19.84 -4.68 -8.33
N VAL A 130 -21.11 -4.41 -8.63
CA VAL A 130 -21.59 -4.33 -10.02
C VAL A 130 -20.91 -3.17 -10.75
N ALA A 131 -20.91 -1.96 -10.18
CA ALA A 131 -20.27 -0.81 -10.80
C ALA A 131 -18.75 -1.00 -10.97
N GLY A 132 -18.08 -1.57 -9.96
CA GLY A 132 -16.65 -1.91 -10.05
C GLY A 132 -16.38 -2.97 -11.11
N SER A 133 -17.22 -4.01 -11.20
CA SER A 133 -17.08 -5.08 -12.19
C SER A 133 -17.26 -4.57 -13.62
N VAL A 134 -18.24 -3.71 -13.87
CA VAL A 134 -18.40 -2.99 -15.16
C VAL A 134 -17.11 -2.25 -15.50
N CYS A 135 -16.60 -1.41 -14.59
CA CYS A 135 -15.37 -0.67 -14.85
C CYS A 135 -14.17 -1.61 -15.11
N GLY A 136 -14.08 -2.70 -14.36
CA GLY A 136 -12.99 -3.67 -14.46
C GLY A 136 -13.00 -4.45 -15.78
N TYR A 137 -14.16 -4.97 -16.18
CA TYR A 137 -14.30 -5.68 -17.45
C TYR A 137 -14.19 -4.74 -18.65
N ALA A 138 -14.68 -3.51 -18.58
CA ALA A 138 -14.43 -2.48 -19.60
C ALA A 138 -12.93 -2.25 -19.82
N VAL A 139 -12.14 -2.12 -18.74
CA VAL A 139 -10.69 -1.97 -18.82
C VAL A 139 -10.03 -3.24 -19.38
N ALA A 140 -10.43 -4.43 -18.91
CA ALA A 140 -9.90 -5.70 -19.42
C ALA A 140 -10.17 -5.86 -20.91
N TRP A 141 -11.38 -5.54 -21.36
CA TRP A 141 -11.78 -5.58 -22.77
C TRP A 141 -11.04 -4.55 -23.62
N LEU A 142 -10.83 -3.33 -23.11
CA LEU A 142 -10.02 -2.31 -23.79
C LEU A 142 -8.56 -2.76 -23.95
N VAL A 143 -7.98 -3.39 -22.93
CA VAL A 143 -6.64 -3.96 -22.97
C VAL A 143 -6.57 -5.11 -23.98
N ALA A 144 -7.58 -5.96 -24.06
CA ALA A 144 -7.61 -7.09 -25.00
C ALA A 144 -7.79 -6.65 -26.46
N THR A 145 -8.54 -5.59 -26.72
CA THR A 145 -8.89 -5.15 -28.09
C THR A 145 -7.92 -4.12 -28.68
N SER A 146 -7.28 -3.28 -27.86
CA SER A 146 -6.41 -2.20 -28.34
C SER A 146 -4.94 -2.53 -28.18
N ARG A 147 -4.20 -2.61 -29.31
CA ARG A 147 -2.74 -2.84 -29.33
C ARG A 147 -1.98 -1.79 -28.51
N PHE A 148 -2.40 -0.53 -28.62
CA PHE A 148 -1.75 0.58 -27.94
C PHE A 148 -1.92 0.46 -26.42
N VAL A 149 -3.13 0.12 -25.96
CA VAL A 149 -3.43 -0.04 -24.53
C VAL A 149 -2.75 -1.29 -23.99
N ALA A 150 -2.77 -2.41 -24.71
CA ALA A 150 -2.05 -3.63 -24.34
C ALA A 150 -0.56 -3.37 -24.13
N ARG A 151 0.07 -2.63 -25.06
CA ARG A 151 1.50 -2.27 -25.00
C ARG A 151 1.84 -1.36 -23.81
N HIS A 152 0.97 -0.42 -23.48
CA HIS A 152 1.21 0.58 -22.42
C HIS A 152 0.37 0.35 -21.14
N LYS A 153 -0.15 -0.86 -20.93
CA LYS A 153 -1.12 -1.15 -19.86
C LYS A 153 -0.64 -0.77 -18.47
N THR A 154 0.66 -0.95 -18.19
CA THR A 154 1.26 -0.62 -16.90
C THR A 154 1.34 0.88 -16.67
N VAL A 155 1.73 1.64 -17.71
CA VAL A 155 1.83 3.11 -17.62
C VAL A 155 0.44 3.72 -17.55
N LEU A 156 -0.45 3.36 -18.48
CA LEU A 156 -1.82 3.89 -18.51
C LEU A 156 -2.60 3.50 -17.27
N GLY A 157 -2.57 2.23 -16.86
CA GLY A 157 -3.24 1.75 -15.65
C GLY A 157 -2.66 2.38 -14.38
N GLY A 158 -1.33 2.48 -14.28
CA GLY A 158 -0.66 3.13 -13.16
C GLY A 158 -1.01 4.62 -13.05
N THR A 159 -0.95 5.36 -14.17
CA THR A 159 -1.33 6.78 -14.21
C THR A 159 -2.81 6.98 -13.89
N ALA A 160 -3.70 6.17 -14.46
CA ALA A 160 -5.13 6.24 -14.15
C ALA A 160 -5.41 5.97 -12.67
N ALA A 161 -4.77 4.94 -12.09
CA ALA A 161 -4.89 4.63 -10.67
C ALA A 161 -4.39 5.77 -9.78
N VAL A 162 -3.24 6.38 -10.10
CA VAL A 162 -2.70 7.54 -9.37
C VAL A 162 -3.62 8.75 -9.48
N LEU A 163 -4.14 9.04 -10.67
CA LEU A 163 -5.06 10.16 -10.87
C LEU A 163 -6.39 9.96 -10.13
N LEU A 164 -7.00 8.78 -10.26
CA LEU A 164 -8.24 8.44 -9.56
C LEU A 164 -8.06 8.48 -8.04
N MET A 165 -6.95 7.92 -7.55
CA MET A 165 -6.62 7.96 -6.12
C MET A 165 -6.30 9.38 -5.65
N GLY A 166 -5.61 10.19 -6.47
CA GLY A 166 -5.35 11.59 -6.20
C GLY A 166 -6.63 12.39 -6.06
N VAL A 167 -7.57 12.22 -7.00
CA VAL A 167 -8.91 12.83 -6.92
C VAL A 167 -9.66 12.35 -5.68
N TYR A 168 -9.62 11.05 -5.39
CA TYR A 168 -10.20 10.48 -4.17
C TYR A 168 -9.64 11.15 -2.90
N PHE A 169 -8.33 11.36 -2.83
CA PHE A 169 -7.69 12.03 -1.70
C PHE A 169 -8.08 13.50 -1.56
N LEU A 170 -8.38 14.20 -2.65
CA LEU A 170 -8.91 15.57 -2.58
C LEU A 170 -10.24 15.60 -1.81
N PHE A 171 -11.13 14.62 -2.01
CA PHE A 171 -12.37 14.49 -1.24
C PHE A 171 -12.11 13.98 0.18
N LEU A 172 -11.16 13.06 0.37
CA LEU A 172 -10.84 12.52 1.68
C LEU A 172 -10.34 13.59 2.64
N TYR A 173 -9.57 14.56 2.13
CA TYR A 173 -8.97 15.65 2.90
C TYR A 173 -9.52 17.03 2.49
N PRO A 174 -10.76 17.38 2.92
CA PRO A 174 -11.39 18.65 2.57
C PRO A 174 -10.62 19.89 3.07
N GLN A 175 -9.66 19.72 3.98
CA GLN A 175 -8.73 20.75 4.45
C GLN A 175 -7.96 21.43 3.31
N LEU A 176 -7.77 20.74 2.19
CA LEU A 176 -7.09 21.30 1.01
C LEU A 176 -7.91 22.41 0.34
N GLY A 177 -9.18 22.59 0.69
CA GLY A 177 -10.03 23.70 0.23
C GLY A 177 -10.47 23.60 -1.23
N ILE A 178 -10.14 22.52 -1.94
CA ILE A 178 -10.45 22.33 -3.37
C ILE A 178 -11.85 21.73 -3.55
N VAL A 179 -12.16 20.67 -2.82
CA VAL A 179 -13.46 19.98 -2.85
C VAL A 179 -13.86 19.53 -1.44
N SER A 180 -15.16 19.44 -1.19
CA SER A 180 -15.71 18.95 0.08
C SER A 180 -16.39 17.61 -0.11
N GLN A 181 -16.32 16.75 0.92
CA GLN A 181 -17.10 15.50 0.98
C GLN A 181 -18.60 15.79 0.80
N SER A 182 -19.10 16.91 1.30
CA SER A 182 -20.52 17.28 1.19
C SER A 182 -21.02 17.38 -0.26
N SER A 183 -20.13 17.65 -1.22
CA SER A 183 -20.47 17.66 -2.65
C SER A 183 -20.85 16.26 -3.15
N LEU A 184 -20.25 15.21 -2.59
CA LEU A 184 -20.61 13.82 -2.90
C LEU A 184 -21.96 13.41 -2.27
N GLY A 185 -22.48 14.19 -1.33
CA GLY A 185 -23.81 13.96 -0.73
C GLY A 185 -24.98 14.13 -1.71
N TRP A 186 -24.71 14.71 -2.88
CA TRP A 186 -25.66 14.81 -4.00
C TRP A 186 -25.73 13.55 -4.86
N LEU A 187 -24.76 12.64 -4.74
CA LEU A 187 -24.80 11.38 -5.47
C LEU A 187 -25.96 10.52 -4.96
N PRO A 188 -26.84 10.01 -5.83
CA PRO A 188 -27.99 9.22 -5.38
C PRO A 188 -27.60 7.95 -4.60
N ILE A 189 -26.41 7.40 -4.84
CA ILE A 189 -25.89 6.26 -4.07
C ILE A 189 -25.52 6.63 -2.63
N ALA A 190 -25.14 7.89 -2.38
CA ALA A 190 -24.85 8.41 -1.05
C ALA A 190 -26.12 8.50 -0.18
N TRP A 191 -27.30 8.53 -0.79
CA TRP A 191 -28.59 8.56 -0.10
C TRP A 191 -28.99 7.23 0.53
N LEU A 192 -28.18 6.18 0.36
CA LEU A 192 -28.32 4.93 1.13
C LEU A 192 -28.31 5.17 2.64
N THR A 193 -27.66 6.24 3.12
CA THR A 193 -27.75 6.65 4.53
C THR A 193 -29.16 7.06 4.94
N ASP A 194 -29.92 7.71 4.05
CA ASP A 194 -31.29 8.11 4.33
C ASP A 194 -32.20 6.88 4.42
N PHE A 195 -31.91 5.81 3.66
CA PHE A 195 -32.60 4.53 3.76
C PHE A 195 -32.30 3.81 5.09
N ALA A 196 -31.03 3.79 5.51
CA ALA A 196 -30.63 3.22 6.80
C ALA A 196 -31.22 3.97 8.01
N ALA A 197 -31.45 5.27 7.86
CA ALA A 197 -31.93 6.13 8.94
C ALA A 197 -33.44 6.10 9.15
N ILE A 198 -34.20 5.42 8.28
CA ILE A 198 -35.66 5.30 8.44
C ILE A 198 -35.98 4.66 9.80
N GLY A 199 -36.82 5.32 10.58
CA GLY A 199 -37.22 4.83 11.91
C GLY A 199 -36.15 4.98 12.98
N SER A 200 -35.08 5.73 12.72
CA SER A 200 -34.09 6.15 13.71
C SER A 200 -34.29 7.62 14.12
N PRO A 201 -33.70 8.08 15.23
CA PRO A 201 -33.70 9.50 15.63
C PRO A 201 -32.97 10.44 14.64
N LEU A 202 -32.26 9.89 13.64
CA LEU A 202 -31.63 10.66 12.58
C LEU A 202 -32.69 11.12 11.58
N GLN A 203 -32.88 12.44 11.39
CA GLN A 203 -33.83 12.96 10.40
C GLN A 203 -33.30 12.75 8.98
N GLY A 204 -33.59 11.58 8.41
CA GLY A 204 -33.38 11.25 7.01
C GLY A 204 -34.51 11.75 6.11
N SER A 205 -34.23 11.88 4.81
CA SER A 205 -35.23 12.27 3.82
C SER A 205 -35.82 11.05 3.11
N SER A 206 -37.13 10.82 3.26
CA SER A 206 -37.82 9.70 2.60
C SER A 206 -37.70 9.73 1.08
N ILE A 207 -37.65 10.91 0.46
CA ILE A 207 -37.50 11.05 -0.99
C ILE A 207 -36.11 10.60 -1.45
N ARG A 208 -35.07 10.89 -0.66
CA ARG A 208 -33.69 10.48 -0.92
C ARG A 208 -33.54 8.98 -0.70
N ALA A 209 -34.16 8.42 0.33
CA ALA A 209 -34.21 6.98 0.55
C ALA A 209 -34.85 6.23 -0.64
N GLY A 210 -36.00 6.72 -1.13
CA GLY A 210 -36.63 6.18 -2.35
C GLY A 210 -35.72 6.29 -3.58
N GLY A 211 -35.07 7.45 -3.76
CA GLY A 211 -34.08 7.66 -4.81
C GLY A 211 -32.88 6.71 -4.73
N ALA A 212 -32.40 6.38 -3.52
CA ALA A 212 -31.31 5.44 -3.30
C ALA A 212 -31.67 4.02 -3.76
N VAL A 213 -32.88 3.57 -3.42
CA VAL A 213 -33.39 2.24 -3.83
C VAL A 213 -33.55 2.17 -5.34
N LEU A 214 -34.15 3.20 -5.97
CA LEU A 214 -34.31 3.27 -7.43
C LEU A 214 -32.97 3.31 -8.16
N THR A 215 -32.01 4.10 -7.65
CA THR A 215 -30.65 4.15 -8.20
C THR A 215 -29.96 2.80 -8.07
N SER A 216 -30.08 2.15 -6.92
CA SER A 216 -29.52 0.82 -6.70
C SER A 216 -30.10 -0.17 -7.71
N LEU A 217 -31.42 -0.21 -7.87
CA LEU A 217 -32.08 -1.08 -8.83
C LEU A 217 -31.61 -0.81 -10.27
N PHE A 218 -31.48 0.46 -10.65
CA PHE A 218 -30.96 0.85 -11.96
C PHE A 218 -29.52 0.35 -12.18
N VAL A 219 -28.63 0.56 -11.20
CA VAL A 219 -27.24 0.08 -11.27
C VAL A 219 -27.18 -1.44 -11.40
N LEU A 220 -28.03 -2.18 -10.67
CA LEU A 220 -28.06 -3.64 -10.74
C LEU A 220 -28.56 -4.15 -12.10
N ILE A 221 -29.63 -3.57 -12.63
CA ILE A 221 -30.20 -4.00 -13.92
C ILE A 221 -29.26 -3.59 -15.07
N ALA A 222 -28.91 -2.31 -15.17
CA ALA A 222 -28.07 -1.81 -16.25
C ALA A 222 -26.67 -2.39 -16.17
N GLY A 223 -26.07 -2.42 -14.97
CA GLY A 223 -24.74 -2.99 -14.76
C GLY A 223 -24.69 -4.49 -15.00
N GLY A 224 -25.72 -5.25 -14.61
CA GLY A 224 -25.80 -6.68 -14.92
C GLY A 224 -25.81 -6.96 -16.43
N LEU A 225 -26.59 -6.20 -17.20
CA LEU A 225 -26.63 -6.30 -18.66
C LEU A 225 -25.29 -5.92 -19.32
N ILE A 226 -24.63 -4.89 -18.79
CA ILE A 226 -23.31 -4.45 -19.28
C ILE A 226 -22.26 -5.52 -18.97
N ILE A 227 -22.21 -6.06 -17.75
CA ILE A 227 -21.27 -7.12 -17.36
C ILE A 227 -21.46 -8.35 -18.24
N GLU A 228 -22.70 -8.76 -18.50
CA GLU A 228 -22.98 -9.90 -19.39
C GLU A 228 -22.40 -9.64 -20.78
N ARG A 229 -22.62 -8.45 -21.35
CA ARG A 229 -22.08 -8.07 -22.66
C ARG A 229 -20.55 -8.01 -22.67
N GLU A 230 -19.95 -7.38 -21.67
CA GLU A 230 -18.50 -7.20 -21.57
C GLU A 230 -17.78 -8.52 -21.35
N THR A 231 -18.32 -9.42 -20.52
CA THR A 231 -17.71 -10.73 -20.27
C THR A 231 -17.77 -11.64 -21.49
N ILE A 232 -18.89 -11.65 -22.24
CA ILE A 232 -18.98 -12.36 -23.52
C ILE A 232 -17.97 -11.75 -24.52
N ALA A 233 -17.94 -10.43 -24.63
CA ALA A 233 -17.00 -9.78 -25.55
C ALA A 233 -15.55 -10.06 -25.17
N PHE A 234 -15.21 -10.08 -23.88
CA PHE A 234 -13.85 -10.30 -23.40
C PHE A 234 -13.41 -11.77 -23.50
N TRP A 235 -14.19 -12.73 -22.99
CA TRP A 235 -13.78 -14.14 -22.92
C TRP A 235 -13.77 -14.85 -24.28
N TYR A 236 -14.53 -14.38 -25.26
CA TYR A 236 -14.57 -14.98 -26.60
C TYR A 236 -13.77 -14.18 -27.64
N THR A 237 -13.11 -13.08 -27.26
CA THR A 237 -12.20 -12.36 -28.15
C THR A 237 -10.79 -12.87 -27.95
N ASP A 238 -10.14 -13.28 -29.05
CA ASP A 238 -8.71 -13.56 -29.02
C ASP A 238 -7.94 -12.26 -28.70
N PRO A 239 -7.20 -12.20 -27.58
CA PRO A 239 -6.53 -10.99 -27.15
C PRO A 239 -5.46 -10.60 -28.16
N VAL A 240 -5.34 -9.30 -28.45
CA VAL A 240 -4.31 -8.85 -29.37
C VAL A 240 -2.94 -9.00 -28.72
N SER A 241 -2.12 -9.92 -29.23
CA SER A 241 -0.72 -10.03 -28.85
C SER A 241 0.07 -8.87 -29.45
N PRO A 242 0.68 -7.98 -28.63
CA PRO A 242 1.51 -6.90 -29.14
C PRO A 242 2.81 -7.39 -29.80
N ASP A 243 3.20 -8.65 -29.56
CA ASP A 243 4.47 -9.25 -30.01
C ASP A 243 4.34 -10.08 -31.30
N SER A 244 3.12 -10.47 -31.70
CA SER A 244 2.92 -11.34 -32.88
C SER A 244 3.04 -10.63 -34.22
N GLY A 245 2.89 -9.29 -34.25
CA GLY A 245 2.95 -8.50 -35.49
C GLY A 245 4.36 -8.28 -36.06
N GLU A 246 5.42 -8.47 -35.27
CA GLU A 246 6.82 -8.38 -35.75
C GLU A 246 7.43 -9.75 -36.07
N ALA A 247 6.87 -10.83 -35.53
CA ALA A 247 7.39 -12.19 -35.71
C ALA A 247 6.99 -12.82 -37.05
N THR A 248 5.84 -12.46 -37.62
CA THR A 248 5.36 -13.03 -38.90
C THR A 248 6.01 -12.43 -40.14
N ASP A 249 6.72 -11.30 -40.03
CA ASP A 249 7.49 -10.69 -41.14
C ASP A 249 8.93 -11.21 -41.23
N ASN A 250 9.36 -12.10 -40.33
CA ASN A 250 10.74 -12.57 -40.22
C ASN A 250 10.89 -14.11 -40.33
N LEU A 251 9.95 -14.80 -41.00
CA LEU A 251 10.06 -16.24 -41.21
C LEU A 251 10.95 -16.65 -42.40
N ASP A 252 11.52 -15.68 -43.14
CA ASP A 252 12.48 -15.95 -44.21
C ASP A 252 13.85 -15.34 -43.89
N SER A 253 14.63 -16.00 -43.01
CA SER A 253 16.11 -16.03 -43.05
C SER A 253 16.71 -16.83 -41.89
N PRO A 254 17.32 -18.01 -42.13
CA PRO A 254 18.15 -18.65 -41.11
C PRO A 254 19.49 -17.90 -41.05
N SER A 255 19.61 -16.95 -40.12
CA SER A 255 20.87 -16.23 -39.89
C SER A 255 21.49 -16.58 -38.53
N ASP A 256 22.80 -16.80 -38.56
CA ASP A 256 23.73 -17.25 -37.51
C ASP A 256 23.87 -16.32 -36.27
N GLY A 257 22.82 -15.57 -35.90
CA GLY A 257 22.84 -14.50 -34.88
C GLY A 257 22.16 -14.80 -33.54
N THR A 258 21.73 -16.04 -33.32
CA THR A 258 20.71 -16.44 -32.33
C THR A 258 21.03 -16.09 -30.87
N GLU A 259 22.32 -15.98 -30.50
CA GLU A 259 22.68 -15.60 -29.14
C GLU A 259 22.67 -14.08 -28.89
N SER A 260 22.99 -13.24 -29.87
CA SER A 260 22.98 -11.78 -29.67
C SER A 260 21.54 -11.25 -29.58
N SER A 261 20.65 -11.79 -30.42
CA SER A 261 19.23 -11.44 -30.46
C SER A 261 18.49 -11.85 -29.18
N ARG A 262 18.75 -13.07 -28.68
CA ARG A 262 18.18 -13.54 -27.40
C ARG A 262 18.72 -12.78 -26.19
N ARG A 263 19.98 -12.32 -26.23
CA ARG A 263 20.55 -11.46 -25.18
C ARG A 263 19.89 -10.09 -25.16
N ASP A 264 19.55 -9.49 -26.29
CA ASP A 264 18.87 -8.19 -26.30
C ASP A 264 17.36 -8.26 -26.04
N ALA A 265 16.76 -9.46 -26.15
CA ALA A 265 15.36 -9.70 -25.79
C ALA A 265 15.03 -9.34 -24.33
N LEU A 266 15.93 -9.59 -23.36
CA LEU A 266 15.69 -9.22 -21.95
C LEU A 266 15.68 -7.70 -21.76
N ALA A 267 16.59 -6.98 -22.43
CA ALA A 267 16.64 -5.53 -22.39
C ALA A 267 15.42 -4.92 -23.09
N ALA A 268 15.00 -5.49 -24.24
CA ALA A 268 13.76 -5.12 -24.92
C ALA A 268 12.54 -5.34 -24.02
N SER A 269 12.51 -6.47 -23.29
CA SER A 269 11.41 -6.83 -22.40
C SER A 269 11.17 -5.83 -21.27
N VAL A 270 12.20 -5.12 -20.78
CA VAL A 270 12.05 -4.13 -19.69
C VAL A 270 11.75 -2.71 -20.17
N THR A 271 11.76 -2.46 -21.47
CA THR A 271 11.41 -1.15 -22.08
C THR A 271 10.05 -0.67 -21.55
N PRO A 272 9.91 0.63 -21.18
CA PRO A 272 10.85 1.74 -21.36
C PRO A 272 11.91 1.91 -20.24
N LEU A 273 11.99 1.01 -19.26
CA LEU A 273 12.94 1.14 -18.15
C LEU A 273 14.34 0.69 -18.61
N VAL A 274 15.24 1.65 -18.83
CA VAL A 274 16.60 1.37 -19.32
C VAL A 274 17.60 1.42 -18.17
N ILE A 275 18.37 0.34 -18.01
CA ILE A 275 19.56 0.36 -17.13
C ILE A 275 20.75 0.93 -17.91
N PRO A 276 21.48 1.93 -17.36
CA PRO A 276 22.61 2.55 -18.05
C PRO A 276 23.67 1.55 -18.51
N ARG A 277 24.22 1.76 -19.71
CA ARG A 277 25.30 0.91 -20.26
C ARG A 277 26.61 0.99 -19.46
N LEU A 278 26.75 1.99 -18.61
CA LEU A 278 27.87 2.15 -17.67
C LEU A 278 27.93 0.99 -16.64
N VAL A 279 26.81 0.34 -16.37
CA VAL A 279 26.75 -0.83 -15.49
C VAL A 279 27.29 -2.06 -16.23
N ALA A 280 28.23 -2.77 -15.60
CA ALA A 280 28.82 -3.98 -16.16
C ALA A 280 27.74 -4.99 -16.58
N ARG A 281 27.93 -5.64 -17.74
CA ARG A 281 26.92 -6.51 -18.36
C ARG A 281 26.28 -7.53 -17.40
N PRO A 282 27.02 -8.30 -16.57
CA PRO A 282 26.40 -9.28 -15.67
C PRO A 282 25.50 -8.64 -14.62
N THR A 283 25.94 -7.53 -14.03
CA THR A 283 25.14 -6.73 -13.08
C THR A 283 23.90 -6.15 -13.74
N ARG A 284 24.04 -5.67 -14.98
CA ARG A 284 22.92 -5.14 -15.76
C ARG A 284 21.86 -6.19 -16.04
N ARG A 285 22.26 -7.42 -16.39
CA ARG A 285 21.31 -8.52 -16.65
C ARG A 285 20.53 -8.92 -15.41
N VAL A 286 21.17 -8.97 -14.24
CA VAL A 286 20.47 -9.19 -12.98
C VAL A 286 19.47 -8.05 -12.72
N ALA A 287 19.87 -6.80 -12.94
CA ALA A 287 18.97 -5.64 -12.77
C ALA A 287 17.76 -5.68 -13.73
N GLU A 288 17.97 -5.96 -15.02
CA GLU A 288 16.92 -6.12 -16.02
C GLU A 288 15.97 -7.28 -15.64
N TRP A 289 16.52 -8.41 -15.19
CA TRP A 289 15.73 -9.54 -14.71
C TRP A 289 14.87 -9.19 -13.49
N THR A 290 15.44 -8.53 -12.49
CA THR A 290 14.71 -8.08 -11.30
C THR A 290 13.58 -7.10 -11.66
N LEU A 291 13.81 -6.19 -12.60
CA LEU A 291 12.76 -5.29 -13.12
C LEU A 291 11.64 -6.06 -13.80
N LEU A 292 11.99 -7.00 -14.69
CA LEU A 292 11.01 -7.80 -15.41
C LEU A 292 10.14 -8.60 -14.44
N ARG A 293 10.74 -9.23 -13.42
CA ARG A 293 10.03 -9.99 -12.38
C ARG A 293 9.10 -9.07 -11.58
N THR A 294 9.59 -7.91 -11.14
CA THR A 294 8.77 -6.90 -10.43
C THR A 294 7.55 -6.47 -11.26
N ARG A 295 7.74 -6.31 -12.58
CA ARG A 295 6.66 -5.92 -13.49
C ARG A 295 5.66 -7.04 -13.73
N ARG A 296 6.11 -8.30 -13.78
CA ARG A 296 5.24 -9.47 -14.01
C ARG A 296 4.46 -9.87 -12.75
N GLU A 297 5.00 -9.62 -11.56
CA GLU A 297 4.38 -9.99 -10.29
C GLU A 297 4.15 -8.76 -9.37
N PRO A 298 3.33 -7.77 -9.76
CA PRO A 298 3.10 -6.57 -8.96
C PRO A 298 2.43 -6.86 -7.61
N ASN A 299 1.70 -7.98 -7.49
CA ASN A 299 1.01 -8.37 -6.25
C ASN A 299 1.96 -8.53 -5.05
N ARG A 300 3.24 -8.83 -5.28
CA ARG A 300 4.25 -8.88 -4.21
C ARG A 300 4.45 -7.52 -3.53
N LEU A 301 4.17 -6.42 -4.23
CA LEU A 301 4.32 -5.06 -3.73
C LEU A 301 3.25 -4.73 -2.68
N THR A 302 2.08 -5.36 -2.72
CA THR A 302 1.02 -5.17 -1.74
C THR A 302 1.48 -5.51 -0.31
N PHE A 303 2.36 -6.50 -0.17
CA PHE A 303 2.95 -6.88 1.12
C PHE A 303 3.91 -5.82 1.66
N VAL A 304 4.66 -5.17 0.76
CA VAL A 304 5.51 -4.04 1.11
C VAL A 304 4.65 -2.81 1.44
N LEU A 305 3.52 -2.61 0.78
CA LEU A 305 2.63 -1.50 1.10
C LEU A 305 1.82 -1.70 2.39
N THR A 306 1.68 -2.93 2.90
CA THR A 306 0.83 -3.23 4.06
C THR A 306 1.24 -2.46 5.33
N PRO A 307 2.51 -2.44 5.77
CA PRO A 307 2.92 -1.62 6.92
C PRO A 307 2.69 -0.13 6.70
N LEU A 308 2.89 0.36 5.47
CA LEU A 308 2.69 1.75 5.12
C LEU A 308 1.21 2.14 5.23
N LEU A 309 0.28 1.29 4.79
CA LEU A 309 -1.14 1.55 4.93
C LEU A 309 -1.58 1.53 6.40
N ALA A 310 -1.07 0.58 7.20
CA ALA A 310 -1.41 0.48 8.63
C ALA A 310 -0.93 1.71 9.43
N ILE A 311 0.32 2.13 9.23
CA ILE A 311 0.94 3.22 9.99
C ILE A 311 0.58 4.58 9.37
N GLY A 312 0.70 4.70 8.04
CA GLY A 312 0.46 5.93 7.30
C GLY A 312 -0.98 6.39 7.36
N GLY A 313 -1.96 5.47 7.28
CA GLY A 313 -3.38 5.83 7.41
C GLY A 313 -3.71 6.46 8.77
N SER A 314 -3.14 5.90 9.84
CA SER A 314 -3.33 6.42 11.20
C SER A 314 -2.67 7.79 11.39
N LEU A 315 -1.44 7.96 10.92
CA LEU A 315 -0.71 9.24 11.03
C LEU A 315 -1.33 10.36 10.18
N LEU A 316 -1.74 10.06 8.95
CA LEU A 316 -2.37 11.04 8.08
C LEU A 316 -3.73 11.49 8.61
N GLY A 317 -4.48 10.61 9.28
CA GLY A 317 -5.72 10.97 9.97
C GLY A 317 -5.49 11.92 11.14
N SER A 318 -4.50 11.62 11.99
CA SER A 318 -4.20 12.43 13.18
C SER A 318 -3.61 13.81 12.86
N TYR A 319 -2.99 13.97 11.70
CA TYR A 319 -2.31 15.22 11.29
C TYR A 319 -2.86 15.79 9.97
N ALA A 320 -4.13 15.53 9.65
CA ALA A 320 -4.76 15.98 8.41
C ALA A 320 -4.68 17.51 8.21
N ASP A 321 -4.74 18.28 9.29
CA ASP A 321 -4.63 19.75 9.24
C ASP A 321 -3.18 20.23 9.05
N SER A 322 -2.20 19.33 9.17
CA SER A 322 -0.75 19.60 9.09
C SER A 322 -0.06 18.80 7.98
N LEU A 323 -0.77 18.41 6.92
CA LEU A 323 -0.22 17.61 5.82
C LEU A 323 1.00 18.26 5.16
N THR A 324 1.02 19.59 5.03
CA THR A 324 2.16 20.34 4.47
C THR A 324 3.42 20.26 5.33
N LEU A 325 3.25 20.09 6.65
CA LEU A 325 4.34 19.81 7.59
C LEU A 325 4.90 18.40 7.35
N LEU A 326 4.02 17.41 7.22
CA LEU A 326 4.44 16.00 7.20
C LEU A 326 4.91 15.51 5.82
N ALA A 327 4.47 16.13 4.72
CA ALA A 327 4.68 15.63 3.37
C ALA A 327 6.16 15.44 3.00
N ALA A 328 7.01 16.46 3.17
CA ALA A 328 8.43 16.36 2.81
C ALA A 328 9.23 15.38 3.71
N PRO A 329 9.07 15.41 5.05
CA PRO A 329 9.63 14.39 5.95
C PRO A 329 9.19 12.97 5.61
N ALA A 330 7.89 12.76 5.39
CA ALA A 330 7.34 11.45 5.07
C ALA A 330 7.87 10.96 3.72
N ALA A 331 7.91 11.83 2.69
CA ALA A 331 8.49 11.48 1.39
C ALA A 331 9.95 11.03 1.52
N ALA A 332 10.78 11.76 2.29
CA ALA A 332 12.19 11.44 2.47
C ALA A 332 12.42 10.05 3.10
N ILE A 333 11.56 9.64 4.05
CA ILE A 333 11.70 8.36 4.76
C ILE A 333 10.99 7.23 4.02
N VAL A 334 9.70 7.41 3.71
CA VAL A 334 8.82 6.36 3.18
C VAL A 334 9.24 5.97 1.77
N LEU A 335 9.53 6.94 0.90
CA LEU A 335 9.91 6.62 -0.47
C LEU A 335 11.30 5.98 -0.54
N ALA A 336 12.23 6.41 0.31
CA ALA A 336 13.55 5.77 0.46
C ALA A 336 13.42 4.32 0.92
N TRP A 337 12.55 4.07 1.91
CA TRP A 337 12.23 2.73 2.39
C TRP A 337 11.63 1.86 1.27
N LEU A 338 10.65 2.38 0.53
CA LEU A 338 10.03 1.69 -0.61
C LEU A 338 11.04 1.37 -1.70
N ALA A 339 11.93 2.31 -2.04
CA ALA A 339 12.97 2.14 -3.06
C ALA A 339 13.93 0.98 -2.73
N GLY A 340 14.28 0.81 -1.46
CA GLY A 340 15.05 -0.36 -1.00
C GLY A 340 14.22 -1.66 -1.03
N ALA A 341 12.98 -1.59 -0.56
CA ALA A 341 12.12 -2.75 -0.40
C ALA A 341 11.72 -3.44 -1.71
N LEU A 342 11.53 -2.67 -2.79
CA LEU A 342 10.85 -3.11 -4.02
C LEU A 342 11.52 -4.29 -4.73
N PHE A 343 12.85 -4.38 -4.64
CA PHE A 343 13.65 -5.21 -5.55
C PHE A 343 14.42 -6.34 -4.85
N ALA A 344 14.64 -6.26 -3.53
CA ALA A 344 15.62 -7.12 -2.86
C ALA A 344 15.18 -7.68 -1.50
N LEU A 345 13.86 -7.68 -1.20
CA LEU A 345 13.35 -8.22 0.08
C LEU A 345 13.23 -9.76 0.12
N ASN A 346 13.27 -10.45 -1.02
CA ASN A 346 13.28 -11.92 -1.09
C ASN A 346 14.14 -12.45 -2.25
N PRO A 347 15.41 -12.01 -2.40
CA PRO A 347 16.16 -12.21 -3.63
C PRO A 347 16.44 -13.69 -3.95
N LEU A 348 16.71 -14.54 -2.94
CA LEU A 348 16.95 -15.97 -3.20
C LEU A 348 15.65 -16.72 -3.45
N GLY A 349 14.59 -16.36 -2.71
CA GLY A 349 13.27 -16.95 -2.90
C GLY A 349 12.70 -16.65 -4.28
N ASP A 350 12.88 -15.41 -4.74
CA ASP A 350 12.46 -14.96 -6.06
C ASP A 350 13.13 -15.77 -7.19
N GLU A 351 14.36 -16.25 -7.01
CA GLU A 351 15.02 -17.12 -8.00
C GLU A 351 14.39 -18.52 -8.11
N GLY A 352 13.74 -19.02 -7.06
CA GLY A 352 13.02 -20.29 -7.08
C GLY A 352 13.83 -21.43 -7.71
N VAL A 353 13.26 -22.07 -8.74
CA VAL A 353 13.87 -23.22 -9.44
C VAL A 353 15.13 -22.87 -10.23
N VAL A 354 15.35 -21.60 -10.59
CA VAL A 354 16.55 -21.18 -11.34
C VAL A 354 17.72 -20.78 -10.46
N LEU A 355 17.55 -20.80 -9.13
CA LEU A 355 18.59 -20.46 -8.17
C LEU A 355 19.92 -21.21 -8.38
N PRO A 356 19.96 -22.53 -8.64
CA PRO A 356 21.23 -23.23 -8.91
C PRO A 356 21.99 -22.67 -10.11
N ALA A 357 21.28 -22.29 -11.17
CA ALA A 357 21.86 -21.66 -12.35
C ALA A 357 22.36 -20.24 -12.04
N THR A 358 21.60 -19.47 -11.25
CA THR A 358 22.01 -18.12 -10.84
C THR A 358 23.28 -18.12 -9.99
N LEU A 359 23.41 -19.08 -9.07
CA LEU A 359 24.59 -19.23 -8.20
C LEU A 359 25.87 -19.58 -8.97
N THR A 360 25.74 -20.28 -10.10
CA THR A 360 26.88 -20.70 -10.94
C THR A 360 27.22 -19.69 -12.03
N ALA A 361 26.23 -18.92 -12.51
CA ALA A 361 26.40 -18.00 -13.63
C ALA A 361 26.93 -16.62 -13.24
N VAL A 362 26.77 -16.18 -11.99
CA VAL A 362 27.03 -14.80 -11.57
C VAL A 362 27.74 -14.78 -10.21
N SER A 363 28.73 -13.90 -10.04
CA SER A 363 29.36 -13.69 -8.71
C SER A 363 28.44 -12.92 -7.75
N GLY A 364 28.56 -13.13 -6.43
CA GLY A 364 27.76 -12.41 -5.44
C GLY A 364 27.87 -10.88 -5.55
N LYS A 365 29.04 -10.36 -5.93
CA LYS A 365 29.22 -8.92 -6.18
C LYS A 365 28.37 -8.42 -7.35
N GLN A 366 28.29 -9.18 -8.44
CA GLN A 366 27.49 -8.83 -9.61
C GLN A 366 26.00 -8.97 -9.30
N TYR A 367 25.61 -10.02 -8.57
CA TYR A 367 24.23 -10.28 -8.16
C TYR A 367 23.70 -9.18 -7.24
N VAL A 368 24.39 -8.90 -6.13
CA VAL A 368 23.97 -7.88 -5.16
C VAL A 368 23.91 -6.49 -5.79
N ARG A 369 24.91 -6.12 -6.60
CA ARG A 369 24.87 -4.84 -7.34
C ARG A 369 23.70 -4.80 -8.32
N GLY A 370 23.36 -5.93 -8.93
CA GLY A 370 22.25 -6.05 -9.86
C GLY A 370 20.92 -5.77 -9.17
N LEU A 371 20.71 -6.37 -8.00
CA LEU A 371 19.54 -6.11 -7.14
C LEU A 371 19.45 -4.64 -6.69
N MET A 372 20.58 -4.01 -6.39
CA MET A 372 20.63 -2.61 -5.96
C MET A 372 20.36 -1.61 -7.10
N THR A 373 20.73 -1.98 -8.34
CA THR A 373 20.76 -1.03 -9.46
C THR A 373 19.39 -0.41 -9.77
N PRO A 374 18.27 -1.16 -9.85
CA PRO A 374 16.95 -0.56 -10.08
C PRO A 374 16.55 0.46 -9.00
N GLY A 375 16.83 0.17 -7.73
CA GLY A 375 16.54 1.08 -6.62
C GLY A 375 17.35 2.37 -6.69
N LEU A 376 18.60 2.31 -7.16
CA LEU A 376 19.45 3.49 -7.34
C LEU A 376 19.15 4.27 -8.63
N VAL A 377 18.85 3.58 -9.73
CA VAL A 377 18.60 4.23 -11.03
C VAL A 377 17.23 4.90 -11.06
N PHE A 378 16.20 4.28 -10.48
CA PHE A 378 14.83 4.80 -10.51
C PHE A 378 14.38 5.32 -9.15
N GLY A 379 14.62 4.57 -8.08
CA GLY A 379 14.18 4.96 -6.73
C GLY A 379 14.82 6.26 -6.25
N PHE A 380 16.15 6.37 -6.34
CA PHE A 380 16.88 7.57 -5.89
C PHE A 380 16.39 8.89 -6.53
N PRO A 381 16.32 9.03 -7.87
CA PRO A 381 15.83 10.28 -8.46
C PRO A 381 14.36 10.55 -8.11
N ILE A 382 13.52 9.53 -8.04
CA ILE A 382 12.11 9.68 -7.65
C ILE A 382 12.00 10.23 -6.22
N VAL A 383 12.76 9.67 -5.27
CA VAL A 383 12.78 10.13 -3.88
C VAL A 383 13.24 11.58 -3.80
N VAL A 384 14.36 11.92 -4.44
CA VAL A 384 14.91 13.29 -4.46
C VAL A 384 13.90 14.29 -5.02
N VAL A 385 13.30 13.98 -6.18
CA VAL A 385 12.35 14.88 -6.85
C VAL A 385 11.06 15.03 -6.04
N ILE A 386 10.47 13.93 -5.56
CA ILE A 386 9.21 14.01 -4.80
C ILE A 386 9.43 14.69 -3.45
N THR A 387 10.53 14.41 -2.74
CA THR A 387 10.87 15.12 -1.50
C THR A 387 11.12 16.60 -1.76
N ALA A 388 11.75 16.98 -2.88
CA ALA A 388 11.96 18.38 -3.24
C ALA A 388 10.62 19.08 -3.53
N ILE A 389 9.75 18.46 -4.33
CA ILE A 389 8.40 18.98 -4.64
C ILE A 389 7.60 19.15 -3.35
N ALA A 390 7.55 18.12 -2.50
CA ALA A 390 6.89 18.21 -1.20
C ALA A 390 7.47 19.35 -0.34
N GLY A 391 8.79 19.51 -0.35
CA GLY A 391 9.50 20.58 0.37
C GLY A 391 9.17 21.99 -0.11
N VAL A 392 8.79 22.17 -1.38
CA VAL A 392 8.33 23.47 -1.91
C VAL A 392 7.07 23.94 -1.19
N PHE A 393 6.14 23.01 -0.93
CA PHE A 393 4.86 23.28 -0.27
C PHE A 393 4.92 23.20 1.27
N SER A 394 6.07 22.83 1.83
CA SER A 394 6.25 22.73 3.27
C SER A 394 6.62 24.08 3.92
N PRO A 395 6.26 24.29 5.20
CA PRO A 395 6.56 25.53 5.94
C PRO A 395 8.04 25.68 6.36
N TYR A 396 8.92 24.79 5.91
CA TYR A 396 10.32 24.74 6.34
C TYR A 396 11.19 25.82 5.70
N THR A 397 12.30 26.16 6.34
CA THR A 397 13.35 27.03 5.78
C THR A 397 14.06 26.36 4.60
N LEU A 398 14.71 27.14 3.72
CA LEU A 398 15.42 26.59 2.55
C LEU A 398 16.50 25.56 2.94
N SER A 399 17.24 25.81 4.02
CA SER A 399 18.27 24.88 4.52
C SER A 399 17.67 23.55 4.99
N GLN A 400 16.52 23.58 5.66
CA GLN A 400 15.78 22.38 6.07
C GLN A 400 15.22 21.61 4.86
N ARG A 401 14.71 22.31 3.84
CA ARG A 401 14.22 21.68 2.59
C ARG A 401 15.36 20.95 1.88
N ILE A 402 16.51 21.61 1.70
CA ILE A 402 17.70 21.00 1.10
C ILE A 402 18.17 19.82 1.95
N GLY A 403 18.20 19.99 3.28
CA GLY A 403 18.55 18.92 4.22
C GLY A 403 17.65 17.69 4.08
N LEU A 404 16.33 17.86 3.90
CA LEU A 404 15.39 16.77 3.69
C LEU A 404 15.63 16.05 2.36
N VAL A 405 15.94 16.78 1.28
CA VAL A 405 16.25 16.20 -0.03
C VAL A 405 17.54 15.38 0.04
N VAL A 406 18.59 15.93 0.63
CA VAL A 406 19.88 15.23 0.85
C VAL A 406 19.67 13.99 1.72
N LEU A 407 18.88 14.12 2.79
CA LEU A 407 18.54 13.01 3.68
C LEU A 407 17.76 11.91 2.96
N GLY A 408 16.77 12.25 2.13
CA GLY A 408 16.03 11.27 1.33
C GLY A 408 16.92 10.50 0.36
N GLY A 409 17.85 11.20 -0.31
CA GLY A 409 18.87 10.55 -1.13
C GLY A 409 19.78 9.62 -0.33
N PHE A 410 20.28 10.09 0.82
CA PHE A 410 21.11 9.29 1.73
C PHE A 410 20.38 8.03 2.23
N LEU A 411 19.15 8.18 2.73
CA LEU A 411 18.34 7.06 3.21
C LEU A 411 18.04 6.07 2.09
N THR A 412 17.87 6.53 0.85
CA THR A 412 17.68 5.64 -0.31
C THR A 412 18.92 4.78 -0.55
N CYS A 413 20.11 5.37 -0.52
CA CYS A 413 21.37 4.63 -0.64
C CYS A 413 21.55 3.60 0.48
N VAL A 414 21.24 3.97 1.72
CA VAL A 414 21.30 3.05 2.87
C VAL A 414 20.27 1.93 2.73
N ALA A 415 19.01 2.26 2.43
CA ALA A 415 17.94 1.30 2.21
C ALA A 415 18.32 0.28 1.15
N VAL A 416 18.65 0.73 -0.06
CA VAL A 416 19.03 -0.14 -1.17
C VAL A 416 20.29 -0.98 -0.87
N GLY A 417 21.27 -0.43 -0.14
CA GLY A 417 22.48 -1.15 0.25
C GLY A 417 22.27 -2.23 1.31
N THR A 418 21.28 -2.07 2.19
CA THR A 418 21.01 -2.99 3.29
C THR A 418 20.01 -4.09 2.91
N THR A 419 19.01 -3.79 2.06
CA THR A 419 17.91 -4.72 1.77
C THR A 419 18.35 -6.09 1.24
N PRO A 420 19.32 -6.23 0.30
CA PRO A 420 19.74 -7.55 -0.17
C PRO A 420 20.21 -8.48 0.95
N ALA A 421 20.89 -7.95 1.97
CA ALA A 421 21.35 -8.74 3.11
C ALA A 421 20.16 -9.22 3.96
N ILE A 422 19.18 -8.35 4.20
CA ILE A 422 17.96 -8.67 4.96
C ILE A 422 17.17 -9.76 4.23
N GLY A 423 16.97 -9.61 2.92
CA GLY A 423 16.24 -10.59 2.11
C GLY A 423 16.95 -11.94 2.01
N MET A 424 18.29 -11.96 1.93
CA MET A 424 19.08 -13.20 1.90
C MET A 424 19.19 -13.89 3.26
N ALA A 425 19.05 -13.14 4.37
CA ALA A 425 19.02 -13.71 5.71
C ALA A 425 17.67 -14.40 6.01
N LEU A 426 16.59 -13.96 5.37
CA LEU A 426 15.23 -14.42 5.61
C LEU A 426 14.53 -14.90 4.32
N PRO A 427 15.14 -15.81 3.55
CA PRO A 427 14.60 -16.21 2.26
C PRO A 427 13.28 -16.98 2.43
N ARG A 428 12.35 -16.78 1.51
CA ARG A 428 11.10 -17.54 1.44
C ARG A 428 11.03 -18.26 0.11
N PHE A 429 11.06 -19.59 0.15
CA PHE A 429 11.02 -20.46 -1.04
C PHE A 429 9.64 -21.07 -1.29
N SER A 430 8.75 -21.07 -0.29
CA SER A 430 7.39 -21.56 -0.45
C SER A 430 6.45 -20.45 -0.92
N ALA A 431 5.81 -20.70 -2.06
CA ALA A 431 4.64 -19.94 -2.49
C ALA A 431 3.55 -20.06 -1.43
N ILE A 432 2.76 -19.00 -1.28
CA ILE A 432 1.47 -19.07 -0.61
C ILE A 432 0.38 -18.78 -1.62
N SER A 433 -0.63 -19.65 -1.68
CA SER A 433 -1.84 -19.34 -2.43
C SER A 433 -2.58 -18.23 -1.70
N ILE A 434 -2.87 -17.14 -2.40
CA ILE A 434 -3.64 -16.01 -1.86
C ILE A 434 -4.83 -15.77 -2.78
N GLY A 435 -5.99 -16.28 -2.36
CA GLY A 435 -7.19 -16.20 -3.17
C GLY A 435 -7.13 -17.14 -4.36
N GLN A 436 -7.05 -16.59 -5.57
CA GLN A 436 -7.08 -17.32 -6.86
C GLN A 436 -5.74 -17.22 -7.61
N SER A 437 -4.71 -16.62 -6.97
CA SER A 437 -3.36 -16.55 -7.52
C SER A 437 -2.54 -17.62 -6.81
N ASP A 438 -2.32 -18.71 -7.53
CA ASP A 438 -1.24 -19.63 -7.19
C ASP A 438 0.09 -18.94 -7.51
N ASP A 439 1.13 -19.22 -6.73
CA ASP A 439 2.52 -18.81 -6.98
C ASP A 439 2.93 -17.35 -6.74
N VAL A 440 2.37 -16.65 -5.75
CA VAL A 440 3.07 -15.45 -5.22
C VAL A 440 4.02 -15.87 -4.09
N LEU A 441 5.31 -15.54 -4.22
CA LEU A 441 6.31 -15.64 -3.15
C LEU A 441 6.53 -14.26 -2.50
N PRO A 442 5.63 -13.80 -1.60
CA PRO A 442 5.85 -12.51 -0.97
C PRO A 442 6.98 -12.59 0.05
N PRO A 443 7.69 -11.46 0.29
CA PRO A 443 8.74 -11.41 1.29
C PRO A 443 8.18 -11.77 2.68
N ARG A 444 9.04 -12.33 3.54
CA ARG A 444 8.64 -12.61 4.93
C ARG A 444 8.27 -11.30 5.62
N ILE A 445 7.21 -11.30 6.41
CA ILE A 445 6.79 -10.14 7.20
C ILE A 445 7.92 -9.65 8.11
N SER A 446 8.73 -10.57 8.66
CA SER A 446 9.91 -10.24 9.45
C SER A 446 10.98 -9.48 8.65
N ALA A 447 11.22 -9.83 7.39
CA ALA A 447 12.16 -9.11 6.53
C ALA A 447 11.67 -7.68 6.28
N THR A 448 10.38 -7.52 5.98
CA THR A 448 9.75 -6.21 5.82
C THR A 448 9.83 -5.37 7.10
N LEU A 449 9.58 -5.96 8.27
CA LEU A 449 9.62 -5.28 9.56
C LEU A 449 11.04 -4.87 9.98
N ILE A 450 12.04 -5.74 9.75
CA ILE A 450 13.45 -5.42 9.99
C ILE A 450 13.90 -4.27 9.09
N HIS A 451 13.57 -4.34 7.79
CA HIS A 451 13.86 -3.25 6.85
C HIS A 451 13.17 -1.94 7.26
N PHE A 452 11.91 -2.02 7.71
CA PHE A 452 11.17 -0.88 8.25
C PHE A 452 11.83 -0.29 9.49
N GLY A 453 12.23 -1.10 10.46
CA GLY A 453 12.94 -0.63 11.65
C GLY A 453 14.29 -0.02 11.31
N LEU A 454 15.08 -0.68 10.46
CA LEU A 454 16.44 -0.28 10.11
C LEU A 454 16.51 1.04 9.35
N ILE A 455 15.47 1.40 8.58
CA ILE A 455 15.43 2.64 7.81
C ILE A 455 14.52 3.68 8.47
N GLY A 456 13.35 3.27 8.91
CA GLY A 456 12.32 4.14 9.47
C GLY A 456 12.74 4.78 10.79
N ILE A 457 13.32 4.02 11.73
CA ILE A 457 13.73 4.54 13.05
C ILE A 457 14.87 5.56 12.93
N PRO A 458 16.04 5.22 12.35
CA PRO A 458 17.12 6.20 12.23
C PRO A 458 16.78 7.32 11.25
N GLY A 459 15.99 7.06 10.20
CA GLY A 459 15.49 8.10 9.30
C GLY A 459 14.59 9.12 10.00
N SER A 460 13.68 8.65 10.86
CA SER A 460 12.83 9.52 11.70
C SER A 460 13.66 10.33 12.68
N ALA A 461 14.66 9.72 13.32
CA ALA A 461 15.58 10.42 14.21
C ALA A 461 16.39 11.51 13.47
N LEU A 462 16.90 11.22 12.27
CA LEU A 462 17.58 12.21 11.42
C LEU A 462 16.67 13.38 11.02
N VAL A 463 15.42 13.09 10.65
CA VAL A 463 14.40 14.12 10.37
C VAL A 463 14.13 14.98 11.61
N MET A 464 13.95 14.37 12.79
CA MET A 464 13.74 15.10 14.04
C MET A 464 14.93 15.98 14.39
N LEU A 465 16.17 15.48 14.27
CA LEU A 465 17.39 16.27 14.48
C LEU A 465 17.51 17.43 13.48
N LEU A 466 17.07 17.24 12.25
CA LEU A 466 17.12 18.26 11.21
C LEU A 466 16.08 19.38 11.43
N LEU A 467 14.85 19.01 11.81
CA LEU A 467 13.71 19.92 11.85
C LEU A 467 13.42 20.47 13.24
N VAL A 468 13.46 19.60 14.27
CA VAL A 468 13.08 19.93 15.65
C VAL A 468 14.05 19.27 16.65
N PRO A 469 15.32 19.71 16.72
CA PRO A 469 16.35 19.06 17.54
C PRO A 469 16.03 19.05 19.04
N GLU A 470 15.20 19.98 19.53
CA GLU A 470 14.75 20.02 20.92
C GLU A 470 13.88 18.82 21.27
N ILE A 471 12.92 18.49 20.40
CA ILE A 471 12.07 17.31 20.53
C ILE A 471 12.93 16.05 20.41
N ALA A 472 13.88 16.00 19.47
CA ALA A 472 14.78 14.85 19.32
C ALA A 472 15.58 14.58 20.61
N ARG A 473 16.13 15.63 21.23
CA ARG A 473 16.88 15.56 22.49
C ARG A 473 15.99 15.13 23.65
N GLY A 474 14.80 15.71 23.75
CA GLY A 474 13.81 15.35 24.76
C GLY A 474 13.35 13.90 24.64
N ALA A 475 13.06 13.45 23.42
CA ALA A 475 12.66 12.07 23.12
C ALA A 475 13.77 11.08 23.48
N LEU A 476 15.03 11.38 23.15
CA LEU A 476 16.16 10.53 23.54
C LEU A 476 16.35 10.49 25.06
N ALA A 477 16.24 11.63 25.73
CA ALA A 477 16.32 11.70 27.19
C ALA A 477 15.23 10.87 27.88
N VAL A 478 14.00 10.91 27.34
CA VAL A 478 12.89 10.08 27.82
C VAL A 478 13.15 8.60 27.56
N LEU A 479 13.60 8.26 26.35
CA LEU A 479 13.84 6.87 25.93
C LEU A 479 14.95 6.20 26.75
N VAL A 480 16.06 6.91 26.96
CA VAL A 480 17.24 6.36 27.66
C VAL A 480 17.14 6.54 29.17
N GLY A 481 16.42 7.56 29.65
CA GLY A 481 16.31 7.84 31.07
C GLY A 481 14.96 7.49 31.67
N THR A 482 13.91 8.23 31.29
CA THR A 482 12.59 8.14 31.94
C THR A 482 11.94 6.76 31.77
N VAL A 483 11.99 6.15 30.58
CA VAL A 483 11.33 4.86 30.31
C VAL A 483 11.97 3.70 31.10
N PRO A 484 13.30 3.46 31.05
CA PRO A 484 13.92 2.43 31.86
C PRO A 484 13.74 2.67 33.36
N ALA A 485 13.86 3.92 33.82
CA ALA A 485 13.65 4.28 35.22
C ALA A 485 12.23 3.95 35.68
N PHE A 486 11.23 4.26 34.85
CA PHE A 486 9.83 3.96 35.12
C PHE A 486 9.61 2.44 35.20
N ILE A 487 10.07 1.66 34.20
CA ILE A 487 9.95 0.21 34.19
C ILE A 487 10.54 -0.40 35.47
N LEU A 488 11.76 0.03 35.85
CA LEU A 488 12.41 -0.47 37.07
C LEU A 488 11.69 -0.05 38.36
N SER A 489 11.08 1.13 38.38
CA SER A 489 10.29 1.59 39.53
C SER A 489 8.99 0.81 39.72
N VAL A 490 8.43 0.21 38.66
CA VAL A 490 7.25 -0.66 38.74
C VAL A 490 7.60 -2.01 39.38
N PHE A 491 8.82 -2.50 39.19
CA PHE A 491 9.28 -3.79 39.73
C PHE A 491 10.05 -3.68 41.06
N GLY A 492 10.42 -2.48 41.50
CA GLY A 492 11.23 -2.25 42.70
C GLY A 492 10.44 -1.64 43.86
N SER A 493 10.63 -2.16 45.08
CA SER A 493 10.17 -1.48 46.29
C SER A 493 10.97 -0.18 46.52
N SER A 494 10.30 0.85 47.02
CA SER A 494 10.89 2.18 47.30
C SER A 494 12.06 2.06 48.26
N GLY A 495 13.29 2.08 47.74
CA GLY A 495 14.54 2.02 48.52
C GLY A 495 15.49 0.85 48.22
N GLY A 496 15.13 -0.07 47.32
CA GLY A 496 16.00 -1.19 46.92
C GLY A 496 16.99 -0.87 45.78
N ALA A 497 17.83 -1.85 45.40
CA ALA A 497 18.80 -1.72 44.29
C ALA A 497 18.16 -1.31 42.95
N PHE A 498 16.89 -1.63 42.72
CA PHE A 498 16.15 -1.17 41.55
C PHE A 498 15.91 0.35 41.56
N ALA A 499 15.74 0.97 42.73
CA ALA A 499 15.54 2.41 42.85
C ALA A 499 16.84 3.19 42.55
N SER A 500 18.00 2.67 42.91
CA SER A 500 19.30 3.28 42.59
C SER A 500 19.65 3.13 41.10
N VAL A 501 19.34 2.00 40.47
CA VAL A 501 19.48 1.86 39.01
C VAL A 501 18.50 2.79 38.28
N ALA A 502 17.27 2.93 38.77
CA ALA A 502 16.28 3.86 38.21
C ALA A 502 16.67 5.35 38.39
N SER A 503 17.38 5.73 39.46
CA SER A 503 17.93 7.08 39.59
C SER A 503 19.07 7.32 38.61
N GLY A 504 19.95 6.33 38.41
CA GLY A 504 21.03 6.42 37.41
C GLY A 504 20.49 6.64 35.98
N PHE A 505 19.41 5.97 35.59
CA PHE A 505 18.77 6.24 34.30
C PHE A 505 18.18 7.66 34.22
N ARG A 506 17.55 8.17 35.28
CA ARG A 506 17.06 9.57 35.32
C ARG A 506 18.19 10.57 35.15
N GLU A 507 19.32 10.37 35.83
CA GLU A 507 20.53 11.19 35.67
C GLU A 507 21.05 11.15 34.22
N ILE A 508 21.04 9.99 33.56
CA ILE A 508 21.39 9.89 32.13
C ILE A 508 20.43 10.73 31.27
N GLY A 509 19.14 10.68 31.54
CA GLY A 509 18.15 11.53 30.85
C GLY A 509 18.42 13.02 31.04
N ASP A 510 18.76 13.43 32.27
CA ASP A 510 19.06 14.82 32.58
C ASP A 510 20.38 15.28 31.96
N MET A 511 21.40 14.41 31.91
CA MET A 511 22.64 14.67 31.16
C MET A 511 22.35 14.91 29.67
N VAL A 512 21.48 14.10 29.04
CA VAL A 512 21.09 14.29 27.64
C VAL A 512 20.41 15.64 27.44
N ARG A 513 19.57 16.08 28.38
CA ARG A 513 18.91 17.41 28.35
C ARG A 513 19.87 18.57 28.59
N ALA A 514 20.98 18.33 29.30
CA ALA A 514 21.99 19.35 29.60
C ALA A 514 22.93 19.64 28.41
N PHE A 515 23.04 18.73 27.43
CA PHE A 515 23.85 18.97 26.23
C PHE A 515 23.36 20.17 25.43
N GLY A 516 24.29 21.01 24.96
CA GLY A 516 23.98 22.10 24.03
C GLY A 516 23.27 21.60 22.78
N LEU A 517 22.28 22.36 22.31
CA LEU A 517 21.37 21.93 21.25
C LEU A 517 22.10 21.73 19.91
N ILE A 518 23.11 22.57 19.65
CA ILE A 518 23.89 22.55 18.41
C ILE A 518 24.80 21.32 18.40
N GLU A 519 25.49 21.06 19.50
CA GLU A 519 26.38 19.92 19.70
C GLU A 519 25.60 18.61 19.61
N PHE A 520 24.43 18.56 20.27
CA PHE A 520 23.53 17.41 20.21
C PHE A 520 23.06 17.14 18.77
N ARG A 521 22.63 18.19 18.06
CA ARG A 521 22.16 18.10 16.68
C ARG A 521 23.26 17.60 15.75
N ILE A 522 24.44 18.22 15.79
CA ILE A 522 25.56 17.88 14.90
C ILE A 522 26.09 16.47 15.24
N GLY A 523 26.32 16.19 16.51
CA GLY A 523 26.79 14.88 16.98
C GLY A 523 25.82 13.75 16.61
N GLY A 524 24.52 13.96 16.85
CA GLY A 524 23.47 13.00 16.50
C GLY A 524 23.40 12.72 14.99
N ILE A 525 23.48 13.77 14.15
CA ILE A 525 23.49 13.61 12.69
C ILE A 525 24.74 12.83 12.25
N ILE A 526 25.92 13.18 12.76
CA ILE A 526 27.18 12.50 12.40
C ILE A 526 27.11 11.02 12.77
N VAL A 527 26.67 10.70 13.99
CA VAL A 527 26.57 9.30 14.46
C VAL A 527 25.62 8.49 13.59
N LEU A 528 24.43 9.03 13.27
CA LEU A 528 23.44 8.32 12.47
C LEU A 528 23.86 8.17 11.00
N VAL A 529 24.50 9.20 10.43
CA VAL A 529 25.01 9.13 9.05
C VAL A 529 26.15 8.12 8.95
N LEU A 530 27.15 8.19 9.85
CA LEU A 530 28.24 7.21 9.88
C LEU A 530 27.73 5.80 10.15
N GLY A 531 26.79 5.65 11.09
CA GLY A 531 26.13 4.38 11.38
C GLY A 531 25.42 3.80 10.15
N GLY A 532 24.70 4.62 9.39
CA GLY A 532 24.07 4.21 8.13
C GLY A 532 25.08 3.76 7.07
N ILE A 533 26.19 4.49 6.90
CA ILE A 533 27.28 4.12 5.97
C ILE A 533 27.92 2.79 6.38
N VAL A 534 28.24 2.63 7.66
CA VAL A 534 28.83 1.40 8.20
C VAL A 534 27.86 0.24 8.03
N ALA A 535 26.60 0.40 8.40
CA ALA A 535 25.57 -0.63 8.25
C ALA A 535 25.40 -1.05 6.79
N ALA A 536 25.25 -0.10 5.86
CA ALA A 536 25.14 -0.39 4.43
C ALA A 536 26.39 -1.11 3.89
N THR A 537 27.58 -0.70 4.31
CA THR A 537 28.84 -1.32 3.86
C THR A 537 29.01 -2.74 4.40
N VAL A 538 28.72 -2.95 5.69
CA VAL A 538 28.83 -4.26 6.35
C VAL A 538 27.79 -5.22 5.78
N LEU A 539 26.54 -4.77 5.64
CA LEU A 539 25.45 -5.60 5.09
C LEU A 539 25.66 -5.89 3.60
N TYR A 540 26.17 -4.95 2.81
CA TYR A 540 26.57 -5.21 1.42
C TYR A 540 27.64 -6.32 1.33
N ARG A 541 28.67 -6.25 2.18
CA ARG A 541 29.71 -7.30 2.22
C ARG A 541 29.15 -8.64 2.71
N HIS A 542 28.24 -8.61 3.69
CA HIS A 542 27.58 -9.80 4.20
C HIS A 542 26.72 -10.47 3.12
N ALA A 543 25.94 -9.67 2.38
CA ALA A 543 25.12 -10.09 1.25
C ALA A 543 25.94 -10.84 0.18
N ILE A 544 27.10 -10.28 -0.20
CA ILE A 544 28.01 -10.94 -1.16
C ILE A 544 28.47 -12.30 -0.64
N ARG A 545 29.02 -12.34 0.59
CA ARG A 545 29.51 -13.59 1.18
C ARG A 545 28.40 -14.62 1.37
N ARG A 546 27.18 -14.18 1.69
CA ARG A 546 26.02 -15.05 1.86
C ARG A 546 25.63 -15.71 0.55
N PHE A 547 25.64 -14.95 -0.56
CA PHE A 547 25.39 -15.48 -1.89
C PHE A 547 26.49 -16.46 -2.32
N ASP A 548 27.76 -16.08 -2.19
CA ASP A 548 28.89 -16.91 -2.64
C ASP A 548 29.03 -18.23 -1.85
N ARG A 549 28.49 -18.29 -0.63
CA ARG A 549 28.52 -19.48 0.25
C ARG A 549 27.18 -20.22 0.30
N TYR A 550 26.21 -19.83 -0.52
CA TYR A 550 24.88 -20.43 -0.45
C TYR A 550 24.91 -21.86 -1.02
N SER A 551 24.61 -22.86 -0.19
CA SER A 551 24.38 -24.25 -0.61
C SER A 551 22.89 -24.57 -0.66
N LEU A 552 22.50 -25.41 -1.62
CA LEU A 552 21.17 -26.00 -1.69
C LEU A 552 21.21 -27.29 -0.86
N ASP A 553 20.75 -27.21 0.38
CA ASP A 553 20.58 -28.37 1.25
C ASP A 553 19.16 -28.94 1.10
#